data_AF-A0A067GBC5-F1
#
_entry.id   AF-A0A067GBC5-F1
#
_cell.length_a   1.000
_cell.length_b   1.000
_cell.length_c   1.000
_cell.angle_alpha   90.00
_cell.angle_beta   90.00
_cell.angle_gamma   90.00
#
_symmetry.space_group_name_H-M   'P 1'
#
loop_
_entity.id
_entity.type
_entity.pdbx_description
1 polymer ?
#
loop_
_entity_poly.entity_id
_entity_poly.type
_entity_poly.pdbx_seq_one_letter_code
_entity_poly.pdbx_strand_id
1 'polypeptide(L)'
;MTDACIRGVVEAIHASPTQAVVYIAGGASQALGMLMSIPGATNTVLEAVVPYSRMSMIQLLGQIPNQFCSQQTAVNMALLAYNRALKLSRPGAPVLGVGFTGALASTHPKLGDHRFHLSTRTSDRLWVSTVTLSKGLRTREQEDKVSSHLLLKAMASACKVPATFNSELTDSETVDECEQQFSEDQELEQIINGEICFKVYPFLNETQVFNEERKIILSGSFNPLHDGHLKLLEVATRNDCDYFKSALFL
;
A
#
# COMPACT_ATOMS: atom_id res chain seq x y z
N MET A 1 -27.72 -11.03 2.44
CA MET A 1 -27.12 -10.49 3.69
C MET A 1 -25.68 -10.05 3.49
N THR A 2 -24.85 -10.86 2.82
CA THR A 2 -23.46 -10.52 2.46
C THR A 2 -23.34 -9.23 1.65
N ASP A 3 -24.16 -9.04 0.60
CA ASP A 3 -24.09 -7.85 -0.25
C ASP A 3 -24.39 -6.53 0.50
N ALA A 4 -25.34 -6.54 1.44
CA ALA A 4 -25.63 -5.37 2.27
C ALA A 4 -24.47 -5.04 3.23
N CYS A 5 -23.81 -6.08 3.74
CA CYS A 5 -22.65 -5.93 4.62
C CYS A 5 -21.43 -5.41 3.85
N ILE A 6 -21.19 -5.90 2.63
CA ILE A 6 -20.15 -5.41 1.73
C ILE A 6 -20.40 -3.94 1.38
N ARG A 7 -21.64 -3.58 1.04
CA ARG A 7 -22.02 -2.19 0.78
C ARG A 7 -21.68 -1.29 1.96
N GLY A 8 -22.04 -1.70 3.18
CA GLY A 8 -21.72 -0.93 4.39
C GLY A 8 -20.21 -0.76 4.63
N VAL A 9 -19.40 -1.79 4.36
CA VAL A 9 -17.93 -1.67 4.46
C VAL A 9 -17.38 -0.71 3.42
N VAL A 10 -17.84 -0.77 2.17
CA VAL A 10 -17.40 0.14 1.12
C VAL A 10 -17.81 1.58 1.42
N GLU A 11 -19.04 1.81 1.89
CA GLU A 11 -19.49 3.13 2.36
C GLU A 11 -18.58 3.67 3.48
N ALA A 12 -18.19 2.82 4.42
CA ALA A 12 -17.29 3.20 5.50
C ALA A 12 -15.85 3.47 5.02
N ILE A 13 -15.35 2.72 4.02
CA ILE A 13 -14.09 3.05 3.33
C ILE A 13 -14.20 4.44 2.68
N HIS A 14 -15.31 4.76 2.01
CA HIS A 14 -15.54 6.06 1.37
C HIS A 14 -15.76 7.22 2.33
N ALA A 15 -16.19 6.93 3.55
CA ALA A 15 -16.28 7.90 4.63
C ALA A 15 -14.93 8.15 5.33
N SER A 16 -13.95 7.25 5.16
CA SER A 16 -12.60 7.44 5.70
C SER A 16 -11.83 8.51 4.90
N PRO A 17 -10.88 9.22 5.51
CA PRO A 17 -10.08 10.24 4.81
C PRO A 17 -9.03 9.63 3.87
N THR A 18 -8.86 8.31 3.87
CA THR A 18 -7.81 7.61 3.13
C THR A 18 -8.09 7.62 1.63
N GLN A 19 -7.09 8.03 0.86
CA GLN A 19 -7.11 7.99 -0.60
C GLN A 19 -6.22 6.85 -1.10
N ALA A 20 -6.68 6.10 -2.09
CA ALA A 20 -6.08 4.85 -2.51
C ALA A 20 -5.83 4.78 -4.01
N VAL A 21 -4.71 4.16 -4.39
CA VAL A 21 -4.48 3.64 -5.74
C VAL A 21 -4.45 2.12 -5.67
N VAL A 22 -5.13 1.47 -6.62
CA VAL A 22 -5.39 0.03 -6.58
C VAL A 22 -4.89 -0.63 -7.86
N TYR A 23 -3.89 -1.51 -7.73
CA TYR A 23 -3.35 -2.30 -8.82
C TYR A 23 -3.74 -3.77 -8.65
N ILE A 24 -4.45 -4.34 -9.62
CA ILE A 24 -4.90 -5.74 -9.57
C ILE A 24 -4.57 -6.51 -10.85
N ALA A 25 -4.12 -7.75 -10.73
CA ALA A 25 -3.92 -8.65 -11.85
C ALA A 25 -4.34 -10.08 -11.51
N GLY A 26 -4.97 -10.77 -12.46
CA GLY A 26 -5.28 -12.21 -12.31
C GLY A 26 -6.36 -12.58 -11.28
N GLY A 27 -7.03 -11.60 -10.67
CA GLY A 27 -8.15 -11.79 -9.73
C GLY A 27 -8.63 -10.48 -9.11
N ALA A 28 -9.53 -10.57 -8.13
CA ALA A 28 -10.13 -9.46 -7.39
C ALA A 28 -10.81 -8.36 -8.26
N SER A 29 -11.24 -8.71 -9.48
CA SER A 29 -11.79 -7.72 -10.42
C SER A 29 -13.15 -7.17 -9.99
N GLN A 30 -13.97 -8.00 -9.35
CA GLN A 30 -15.27 -7.56 -8.83
C GLN A 30 -15.12 -6.49 -7.74
N ALA A 31 -14.00 -6.43 -7.01
CA ALA A 31 -13.76 -5.39 -6.01
C ALA A 31 -13.77 -3.98 -6.60
N LEU A 32 -13.25 -3.79 -7.83
CA LEU A 32 -13.31 -2.50 -8.50
C LEU A 32 -14.76 -2.09 -8.79
N GLY A 33 -15.57 -3.02 -9.27
CA GLY A 33 -17.00 -2.80 -9.49
C GLY A 33 -17.73 -2.41 -8.20
N MET A 34 -17.45 -3.12 -7.10
CA MET A 34 -18.04 -2.84 -5.78
C MET A 34 -17.62 -1.48 -5.23
N LEU A 35 -16.33 -1.13 -5.31
CA LEU A 35 -15.82 0.19 -4.90
C LEU A 35 -16.44 1.32 -5.73
N MET A 36 -16.50 1.16 -7.06
CA MET A 36 -16.89 2.26 -7.96
C MET A 36 -18.40 2.44 -8.10
N SER A 37 -19.21 1.41 -7.81
CA SER A 37 -20.66 1.49 -7.91
C SER A 37 -21.33 2.12 -6.70
N ILE A 38 -20.60 2.29 -5.59
CA ILE A 38 -21.11 2.85 -4.34
C ILE A 38 -20.77 4.36 -4.28
N PRO A 39 -21.74 5.24 -3.97
CA PRO A 39 -21.48 6.68 -3.87
C PRO A 39 -20.35 7.01 -2.88
N GLY A 40 -19.53 7.99 -3.23
CA GLY A 40 -18.36 8.40 -2.45
C GLY A 40 -17.02 7.83 -2.94
N ALA A 41 -17.04 6.99 -3.98
CA ALA A 41 -15.82 6.42 -4.58
C ALA A 41 -14.73 7.45 -4.91
N THR A 42 -15.10 8.67 -5.33
CA THR A 42 -14.18 9.78 -5.64
C THR A 42 -13.39 10.30 -4.43
N ASN A 43 -13.84 10.03 -3.21
CA ASN A 43 -13.11 10.38 -2.00
C ASN A 43 -11.95 9.41 -1.74
N THR A 44 -12.13 8.14 -2.09
CA THR A 44 -11.16 7.08 -1.85
C THR A 44 -10.32 6.77 -3.08
N VAL A 45 -10.93 6.37 -4.20
CA VAL A 45 -10.22 5.76 -5.34
C VAL A 45 -9.64 6.86 -6.23
N LEU A 46 -8.33 7.06 -6.16
CA LEU A 46 -7.59 7.99 -7.00
C LEU A 46 -7.31 7.43 -8.39
N GLU A 47 -6.90 6.16 -8.45
CA GLU A 47 -6.57 5.45 -9.69
C GLU A 47 -6.73 3.94 -9.48
N ALA A 48 -7.21 3.25 -10.51
CA ALA A 48 -7.21 1.80 -10.56
C ALA A 48 -6.56 1.33 -11.87
N VAL A 49 -5.60 0.42 -11.79
CA VAL A 49 -4.89 -0.12 -12.96
C VAL A 49 -4.96 -1.64 -12.94
N VAL A 50 -5.27 -2.23 -14.10
CA VAL A 50 -5.34 -3.68 -14.28
C VAL A 50 -4.24 -4.12 -15.26
N PRO A 51 -2.98 -4.30 -14.81
CA PRO A 51 -1.86 -4.67 -15.69
C PRO A 51 -1.93 -6.16 -16.09
N TYR A 52 -2.94 -6.53 -16.89
CA TYR A 52 -3.31 -7.93 -17.11
C TYR A 52 -2.34 -8.69 -18.02
N SER A 53 -1.78 -8.02 -19.04
CA SER A 53 -0.78 -8.65 -19.90
C SER A 53 0.59 -8.67 -19.23
N ARG A 54 1.43 -9.65 -19.56
CA ARG A 54 2.81 -9.72 -19.03
C ARG A 54 3.58 -8.43 -19.31
N MET A 55 3.44 -7.88 -20.52
CA MET A 55 4.12 -6.63 -20.88
C MET A 55 3.60 -5.43 -20.10
N SER A 56 2.29 -5.35 -19.84
CA SER A 56 1.73 -4.28 -19.01
C SER A 56 2.25 -4.36 -17.57
N MET A 57 2.35 -5.57 -16.99
CA MET A 57 2.95 -5.77 -15.68
C MET A 57 4.44 -5.39 -15.66
N ILE A 58 5.22 -5.77 -16.67
CA ILE A 58 6.64 -5.41 -16.77
C ILE A 58 6.80 -3.89 -16.87
N GLN A 59 5.98 -3.21 -17.66
CA GLN A 59 6.00 -1.75 -17.78
C GLN A 59 5.63 -1.06 -16.48
N LEU A 60 4.65 -1.58 -15.75
CA LEU A 60 4.27 -1.06 -14.43
C LEU A 60 5.42 -1.24 -13.42
N LEU A 61 5.99 -2.44 -13.34
CA LEU A 61 7.04 -2.78 -12.37
C LEU A 61 8.42 -2.18 -12.71
N GLY A 62 8.64 -1.77 -13.97
CA GLY A 62 9.94 -1.33 -14.48
C GLY A 62 10.97 -2.46 -14.64
N GLN A 63 10.59 -3.71 -14.37
CA GLN A 63 11.45 -4.89 -14.44
C GLN A 63 10.65 -6.16 -14.72
N ILE A 64 11.33 -7.22 -15.14
CA ILE A 64 10.72 -8.54 -15.29
C ILE A 64 10.73 -9.23 -13.92
N PRO A 65 9.56 -9.51 -13.31
CA PRO A 65 9.52 -10.23 -12.05
C PRO A 65 9.88 -11.70 -12.27
N ASN A 66 10.54 -12.32 -11.28
CA ASN A 66 10.82 -13.77 -11.30
C ASN A 66 9.53 -14.59 -11.46
N GLN A 67 8.44 -14.14 -10.83
CA GLN A 67 7.10 -14.73 -10.94
C GLN A 67 6.05 -13.63 -10.96
N PHE A 68 5.17 -13.64 -11.97
CA PHE A 68 4.08 -12.66 -12.10
C PHE A 68 3.03 -12.79 -10.99
N CYS A 69 2.84 -13.99 -10.43
CA CYS A 69 2.00 -14.25 -9.26
C CYS A 69 2.90 -14.69 -8.11
N SER A 70 3.30 -13.76 -7.26
CA SER A 70 4.09 -14.02 -6.06
C SER A 70 3.86 -12.93 -5.03
N GLN A 71 4.23 -13.22 -3.78
CA GLN A 71 4.20 -12.27 -2.67
C GLN A 71 5.00 -11.00 -3.01
N GLN A 72 6.23 -11.15 -3.51
CA GLN A 72 7.09 -10.02 -3.84
C GLN A 72 6.48 -9.14 -4.94
N THR A 73 5.82 -9.74 -5.94
CA THR A 73 5.15 -8.98 -6.99
C THR A 73 3.98 -8.16 -6.43
N ALA A 74 3.18 -8.71 -5.51
CA ALA A 74 2.12 -7.95 -4.83
C ALA A 74 2.68 -6.79 -4.00
N VAL A 75 3.79 -7.00 -3.27
CA VAL A 75 4.47 -5.96 -2.50
C VAL A 75 4.98 -4.84 -3.40
N ASN A 76 5.65 -5.17 -4.50
CA ASN A 76 6.14 -4.19 -5.46
C ASN A 76 4.99 -3.38 -6.09
N MET A 77 3.87 -4.05 -6.42
CA MET A 77 2.67 -3.38 -6.91
C MET A 77 2.09 -2.42 -5.87
N ALA A 78 2.01 -2.83 -4.59
CA ALA A 78 1.50 -2.00 -3.51
C ALA A 78 2.40 -0.77 -3.26
N LEU A 79 3.72 -0.93 -3.31
CA LEU A 79 4.68 0.18 -3.18
C LEU A 79 4.55 1.20 -4.33
N LEU A 80 4.46 0.71 -5.57
CA LEU A 80 4.24 1.59 -6.74
C LEU A 80 2.89 2.30 -6.66
N ALA A 81 1.83 1.58 -6.26
CA ALA A 81 0.52 2.17 -6.02
C ALA A 81 0.59 3.23 -4.93
N TYR A 82 1.30 2.98 -3.83
CA TYR A 82 1.47 3.95 -2.75
C TYR A 82 2.17 5.22 -3.23
N ASN A 83 3.28 5.09 -3.96
CA ASN A 83 3.97 6.24 -4.56
C ASN A 83 3.11 7.00 -5.57
N ARG A 84 2.29 6.28 -6.35
CA ARG A 84 1.33 6.90 -7.26
C ARG A 84 0.25 7.66 -6.50
N ALA A 85 -0.27 7.06 -5.45
CA ALA A 85 -1.30 7.64 -4.61
C ALA A 85 -0.78 8.89 -3.90
N LEU A 86 0.45 8.88 -3.40
CA LEU A 86 1.12 10.06 -2.85
C LEU A 86 1.06 11.21 -3.87
N LYS A 87 1.51 10.99 -5.11
CA LYS A 87 1.51 12.01 -6.18
C LYS A 87 0.13 12.54 -6.59
N LEU A 88 -0.93 11.73 -6.45
CA LEU A 88 -2.29 12.08 -6.84
C LEU A 88 -3.15 12.62 -5.69
N SER A 89 -2.75 12.34 -4.45
CA SER A 89 -3.50 12.66 -3.25
C SER A 89 -3.52 14.16 -2.95
N ARG A 90 -4.52 14.56 -2.15
CA ARG A 90 -4.56 15.90 -1.56
C ARG A 90 -3.44 16.00 -0.52
N PRO A 91 -2.74 17.14 -0.43
CA PRO A 91 -1.73 17.35 0.60
C PRO A 91 -2.26 17.05 2.00
N GLY A 92 -1.56 16.18 2.75
CA GLY A 92 -1.92 15.81 4.11
C GLY A 92 -3.03 14.75 4.24
N ALA A 93 -3.63 14.27 3.15
CA ALA A 93 -4.56 13.14 3.21
C ALA A 93 -3.78 11.83 3.46
N PRO A 94 -4.29 10.91 4.29
CA PRO A 94 -3.73 9.56 4.40
C PRO A 94 -3.81 8.83 3.07
N VAL A 95 -2.77 8.08 2.75
CA VAL A 95 -2.61 7.42 1.44
C VAL A 95 -2.43 5.91 1.59
N LEU A 96 -3.04 5.17 0.68
CA LEU A 96 -2.99 3.71 0.58
C LEU A 96 -2.58 3.25 -0.82
N GLY A 97 -1.55 2.42 -0.90
CA GLY A 97 -1.24 1.62 -2.09
C GLY A 97 -1.77 0.20 -1.94
N VAL A 98 -2.43 -0.33 -2.95
CA VAL A 98 -2.91 -1.71 -2.97
C VAL A 98 -2.33 -2.45 -4.17
N GLY A 99 -1.75 -3.62 -3.92
CA GLY A 99 -1.24 -4.53 -4.93
C GLY A 99 -1.87 -5.90 -4.81
N PHE A 100 -2.41 -6.44 -5.91
CA PHE A 100 -2.98 -7.77 -5.96
C PHE A 100 -2.48 -8.52 -7.20
N THR A 101 -2.02 -9.76 -7.01
CA THR A 101 -1.76 -10.69 -8.12
C THR A 101 -2.28 -12.08 -7.80
N GLY A 102 -3.00 -12.68 -8.75
CA GLY A 102 -3.66 -13.97 -8.56
C GLY A 102 -3.46 -14.94 -9.72
N ALA A 103 -3.39 -16.22 -9.36
CA ALA A 103 -3.42 -17.35 -10.27
C ALA A 103 -4.68 -18.19 -10.00
N LEU A 104 -5.86 -17.62 -10.30
CA LEU A 104 -7.16 -18.28 -10.11
C LEU A 104 -7.46 -19.32 -11.20
N ALA A 105 -8.62 -19.98 -11.11
CA ALA A 105 -9.10 -20.98 -12.05
C ALA A 105 -9.04 -20.50 -13.51
N SER A 106 -8.84 -21.42 -14.46
CA SER A 106 -8.83 -21.09 -15.88
C SER A 106 -9.44 -22.23 -16.69
N THR A 107 -9.79 -21.94 -17.95
CA THR A 107 -10.33 -22.92 -18.90
C THR A 107 -9.46 -24.17 -19.00
N HIS A 108 -8.14 -23.98 -18.97
CA HIS A 108 -7.19 -25.08 -18.81
C HIS A 108 -6.82 -25.24 -17.33
N PRO A 109 -6.94 -26.45 -16.75
CA PRO A 109 -6.53 -26.71 -15.38
C PRO A 109 -5.06 -26.37 -15.16
N LYS A 110 -4.76 -25.63 -14.09
CA LYS A 110 -3.40 -25.29 -13.71
C LYS A 110 -2.75 -26.42 -12.91
N LEU A 111 -1.47 -26.67 -13.18
CA LEU A 111 -0.65 -27.60 -12.39
C LEU A 111 -0.42 -27.06 -10.99
N GLY A 112 -0.05 -25.77 -10.86
CA GLY A 112 0.12 -25.09 -9.56
C GLY A 112 -1.21 -24.75 -8.88
N ASP A 113 -1.15 -24.42 -7.59
CA ASP A 113 -2.33 -24.09 -6.78
C ASP A 113 -3.10 -22.88 -7.30
N HIS A 114 -4.40 -22.83 -6.99
CA HIS A 114 -5.15 -21.59 -7.12
C HIS A 114 -4.74 -20.70 -5.95
N ARG A 115 -3.94 -19.67 -6.22
CA ARG A 115 -3.33 -18.85 -5.17
C ARG A 115 -3.39 -17.39 -5.56
N PHE A 116 -3.52 -16.51 -4.58
CA PHE A 116 -3.32 -15.09 -4.81
C PHE A 116 -2.54 -14.45 -3.66
N HIS A 117 -1.96 -13.30 -3.97
CA HIS A 117 -1.20 -12.47 -3.07
C HIS A 117 -1.78 -11.07 -3.11
N LEU A 118 -2.02 -10.52 -1.93
CA LEU A 118 -2.55 -9.19 -1.71
C LEU A 118 -1.59 -8.45 -0.79
N SER A 119 -1.32 -7.19 -1.10
CA SER A 119 -0.53 -6.33 -0.24
C SER A 119 -1.13 -4.93 -0.16
N THR A 120 -1.04 -4.34 1.02
CA THR A 120 -1.38 -2.95 1.30
C THR A 120 -0.17 -2.22 1.86
N ARG A 121 0.04 -0.98 1.40
CA ARG A 121 1.16 -0.11 1.80
C ARG A 121 0.61 1.25 2.25
N THR A 122 0.90 1.64 3.49
CA THR A 122 0.78 3.01 4.02
C THR A 122 2.18 3.59 4.22
N SER A 123 2.34 4.75 4.88
CA SER A 123 3.67 5.26 5.24
C SER A 123 4.41 4.29 6.17
N ASP A 124 3.71 3.89 7.23
CA ASP A 124 4.25 3.20 8.41
C ASP A 124 4.03 1.69 8.38
N ARG A 125 3.29 1.17 7.39
CA ARG A 125 2.91 -0.25 7.37
C ARG A 125 2.99 -0.85 5.96
N LEU A 126 3.45 -2.09 5.92
CA LEU A 126 3.31 -3.01 4.81
C LEU A 126 2.62 -4.25 5.35
N TRP A 127 1.45 -4.56 4.80
CA TRP A 127 0.75 -5.80 5.11
C TRP A 127 0.64 -6.65 3.86
N VAL A 128 0.77 -7.97 4.02
CA VAL A 128 0.76 -8.93 2.93
C VAL A 128 -0.03 -10.16 3.35
N SER A 129 -0.87 -10.66 2.45
CA SER A 129 -1.62 -11.89 2.63
C SER A 129 -1.49 -12.78 1.41
N THR A 130 -1.14 -14.04 1.64
CA THR A 130 -1.10 -15.10 0.65
C THR A 130 -2.21 -16.09 0.96
N VAL A 131 -3.09 -16.33 -0.01
CA VAL A 131 -4.22 -17.25 0.16
C VAL A 131 -4.14 -18.34 -0.89
N THR A 132 -4.19 -19.59 -0.43
CA THR A 132 -4.29 -20.76 -1.30
C THR A 132 -5.70 -21.32 -1.26
N LEU A 133 -6.38 -21.28 -2.40
CA LEU A 133 -7.73 -21.76 -2.61
C LEU A 133 -7.74 -23.25 -2.95
N SER A 134 -8.79 -23.93 -2.50
CA SER A 134 -8.99 -25.35 -2.80
C SER A 134 -9.45 -25.55 -4.24
N LYS A 135 -8.67 -26.29 -5.05
CA LYS A 135 -9.00 -26.54 -6.46
C LYS A 135 -10.32 -27.29 -6.61
N GLY A 136 -11.12 -26.89 -7.60
CA GLY A 136 -12.36 -27.57 -7.98
C GLY A 136 -13.57 -27.27 -7.10
N LEU A 137 -13.40 -26.51 -6.00
CA LEU A 137 -14.52 -26.09 -5.15
C LEU A 137 -15.31 -24.91 -5.75
N ARG A 138 -14.66 -24.06 -6.53
CA ARG A 138 -15.23 -22.81 -7.05
C ARG A 138 -14.96 -22.63 -8.53
N THR A 139 -15.86 -21.93 -9.21
CA THR A 139 -15.64 -21.43 -10.58
C THR A 139 -14.68 -20.25 -10.56
N ARG A 140 -14.15 -19.87 -11.73
CA ARG A 140 -13.30 -18.67 -11.87
C ARG A 140 -13.97 -17.40 -11.34
N GLU A 141 -15.26 -17.23 -11.58
CA GLU A 141 -16.02 -16.08 -11.09
C GLU A 141 -16.15 -16.09 -9.56
N GLN A 142 -16.40 -17.26 -8.97
CA GLN A 142 -16.50 -17.42 -7.53
C GLN A 142 -15.16 -17.19 -6.83
N GLU A 143 -14.05 -17.65 -7.40
CA GLU A 143 -12.72 -17.33 -6.87
C GLU A 143 -12.39 -15.84 -6.99
N ASP A 144 -12.85 -15.18 -8.07
CA ASP A 144 -12.73 -13.73 -8.21
C ASP A 144 -13.52 -12.98 -7.13
N LYS A 145 -14.72 -13.47 -6.81
CA LYS A 145 -15.57 -12.92 -5.76
C LYS A 145 -14.91 -13.03 -4.38
N VAL A 146 -14.41 -14.22 -4.03
CA VAL A 146 -13.70 -14.46 -2.76
C VAL A 146 -12.46 -13.56 -2.64
N SER A 147 -11.64 -13.51 -3.68
CA SER A 147 -10.45 -12.65 -3.69
C SER A 147 -10.81 -11.15 -3.64
N SER A 148 -11.92 -10.75 -4.28
CA SER A 148 -12.44 -9.38 -4.19
C SER A 148 -12.89 -9.01 -2.78
N HIS A 149 -13.59 -9.93 -2.10
CA HIS A 149 -14.00 -9.73 -0.70
C HIS A 149 -12.78 -9.56 0.22
N LEU A 150 -11.73 -10.36 0.04
CA LEU A 150 -10.49 -10.25 0.79
C LEU A 150 -9.73 -8.94 0.51
N LEU A 151 -9.73 -8.47 -0.75
CA LEU A 151 -9.18 -7.16 -1.09
C LEU A 151 -9.92 -6.02 -0.37
N LEU A 152 -11.26 -6.05 -0.35
CA LEU A 152 -12.06 -5.05 0.37
C LEU A 152 -11.81 -5.08 1.88
N LYS A 153 -11.63 -6.28 2.47
CA LYS A 153 -11.27 -6.41 3.89
C LYS A 153 -9.91 -5.78 4.20
N ALA A 154 -8.90 -6.05 3.37
CA ALA A 154 -7.58 -5.47 3.57
C ALA A 154 -7.60 -3.95 3.45
N MET A 155 -8.36 -3.41 2.48
CA MET A 155 -8.57 -1.97 2.37
C MET A 155 -9.29 -1.40 3.59
N ALA A 156 -10.35 -2.04 4.07
CA ALA A 156 -11.06 -1.61 5.28
C ALA A 156 -10.12 -1.58 6.50
N SER A 157 -9.32 -2.65 6.69
CA SER A 157 -8.32 -2.73 7.76
C SER A 157 -7.30 -1.59 7.67
N ALA A 158 -6.75 -1.33 6.47
CA ALA A 158 -5.82 -0.22 6.25
C ALA A 158 -6.46 1.16 6.47
N CYS A 159 -7.77 1.30 6.19
CA CYS A 159 -8.54 2.50 6.50
C CYS A 159 -8.98 2.59 7.98
N LYS A 160 -8.62 1.62 8.83
CA LYS A 160 -9.05 1.51 10.24
C LYS A 160 -10.58 1.42 10.38
N VAL A 161 -11.22 0.81 9.39
CA VAL A 161 -12.67 0.57 9.32
C VAL A 161 -12.95 -0.90 9.66
N PRO A 162 -13.93 -1.20 10.54
CA PRO A 162 -14.29 -2.57 10.85
C PRO A 162 -14.89 -3.27 9.62
N ALA A 163 -14.28 -4.38 9.20
CA ALA A 163 -14.83 -5.25 8.16
C ALA A 163 -15.75 -6.30 8.78
N THR A 164 -17.06 -6.09 8.72
CA THR A 164 -18.07 -6.91 9.43
C THR A 164 -18.58 -8.13 8.66
N PHE A 165 -18.10 -8.39 7.45
CA PHE A 165 -18.51 -9.57 6.67
C PHE A 165 -17.51 -10.72 6.77
N ASN A 166 -17.99 -11.96 6.74
CA ASN A 166 -17.12 -13.15 6.72
C ASN A 166 -16.40 -13.28 5.38
N SER A 167 -15.12 -13.65 5.42
CA SER A 167 -14.42 -14.09 4.23
C SER A 167 -15.02 -15.44 3.88
N GLU A 168 -15.49 -15.61 2.65
CA GLU A 168 -16.12 -16.85 2.17
C GLU A 168 -15.10 -18.02 2.03
N LEU A 169 -14.00 -17.98 2.80
CA LEU A 169 -12.97 -19.00 2.85
C LEU A 169 -13.46 -20.22 3.63
N THR A 170 -13.09 -21.41 3.16
CA THR A 170 -13.37 -22.67 3.86
C THR A 170 -12.22 -23.03 4.80
N ASP A 171 -12.47 -23.91 5.78
CA ASP A 171 -11.45 -24.37 6.74
C ASP A 171 -10.25 -25.07 6.06
N SER A 172 -10.43 -25.53 4.83
CA SER A 172 -9.39 -26.15 4.00
C SER A 172 -8.46 -25.15 3.29
N GLU A 173 -8.78 -23.86 3.32
CA GLU A 173 -8.02 -22.81 2.64
C GLU A 173 -7.06 -22.14 3.60
N THR A 174 -5.80 -22.05 3.18
CA THR A 174 -4.74 -21.52 4.02
C THR A 174 -4.55 -20.04 3.74
N VAL A 175 -4.50 -19.25 4.80
CA VAL A 175 -4.13 -17.84 4.78
C VAL A 175 -2.81 -17.69 5.51
N ASP A 176 -1.82 -17.11 4.85
CA ASP A 176 -0.53 -16.73 5.44
C ASP A 176 -0.41 -15.21 5.38
N GLU A 177 -0.29 -14.56 6.54
CA GLU A 177 -0.25 -13.11 6.67
C GLU A 177 1.04 -12.66 7.31
N CYS A 178 1.62 -11.59 6.76
CA CYS A 178 2.80 -10.95 7.28
C CYS A 178 2.56 -9.45 7.34
N GLU A 179 2.94 -8.85 8.47
CA GLU A 179 2.89 -7.41 8.67
C GLU A 179 4.27 -6.91 9.06
N GLN A 180 4.68 -5.82 8.42
CA GLN A 180 5.87 -5.07 8.74
C GLN A 180 5.47 -3.65 9.08
N GLN A 181 5.90 -3.18 10.25
CA GLN A 181 5.77 -1.80 10.67
C GLN A 181 7.11 -1.09 10.48
N PHE A 182 7.06 0.15 10.03
CA PHE A 182 8.21 1.01 9.85
C PHE A 182 8.24 2.06 10.96
N SER A 183 9.40 2.24 11.56
CA SER A 183 9.69 3.42 12.40
C SER A 183 9.88 4.66 11.53
N GLU A 184 9.83 5.84 12.14
CA GLU A 184 10.06 7.11 11.44
C GLU A 184 11.41 7.13 10.70
N ASP A 185 12.43 6.54 11.32
CA ASP A 185 13.77 6.39 10.74
C ASP A 185 13.78 5.52 9.50
N GLN A 186 13.12 4.36 9.56
CA GLN A 186 13.00 3.45 8.41
C GLN A 186 12.15 4.06 7.29
N GLU A 187 11.17 4.90 7.61
CA GLU A 187 10.43 5.64 6.59
C GLU A 187 11.31 6.68 5.91
N LEU A 188 12.18 7.37 6.66
CA LEU A 188 13.13 8.33 6.10
C LEU A 188 14.21 7.64 5.24
N GLU A 189 14.73 6.51 5.69
CA GLU A 189 15.66 5.66 4.92
C GLU A 189 15.06 5.26 3.57
N GLN A 190 13.78 4.91 3.52
CA GLN A 190 13.10 4.56 2.27
C GLN A 190 12.99 5.74 1.29
N ILE A 191 12.90 6.97 1.80
CA ILE A 191 12.94 8.17 0.95
C ILE A 191 14.35 8.35 0.40
N ILE A 192 15.37 8.23 1.25
CA ILE A 192 16.79 8.35 0.87
C ILE A 192 17.15 7.30 -0.20
N ASN A 193 16.65 6.07 -0.05
CA ASN A 193 16.87 4.98 -1.01
C ASN A 193 16.02 5.11 -2.29
N GLY A 194 15.11 6.10 -2.36
CA GLY A 194 14.23 6.30 -3.51
C GLY A 194 13.08 5.29 -3.63
N GLU A 195 12.81 4.51 -2.57
CA GLU A 195 11.69 3.57 -2.51
C GLU A 195 10.36 4.29 -2.36
N ILE A 196 10.32 5.36 -1.56
CA ILE A 196 9.17 6.26 -1.41
C ILE A 196 9.49 7.63 -2.02
N CYS A 197 8.56 8.21 -2.77
CA CYS A 197 8.84 9.46 -3.48
C CYS A 197 8.77 10.74 -2.64
N PHE A 198 8.01 10.75 -1.53
CA PHE A 198 8.00 11.83 -0.54
C PHE A 198 7.23 11.43 0.71
N LYS A 199 7.43 12.15 1.81
CA LYS A 199 6.68 12.01 3.07
C LYS A 199 6.24 13.38 3.56
N VAL A 200 5.00 13.46 4.04
CA VAL A 200 4.44 14.68 4.62
C VAL A 200 4.51 14.57 6.13
N TYR A 201 5.26 15.47 6.76
CA TYR A 201 5.24 15.65 8.20
C TYR A 201 4.18 16.70 8.54
N PRO A 202 3.12 16.35 9.30
CA PRO A 202 2.18 17.35 9.76
C PRO A 202 2.90 18.27 10.74
N PHE A 203 2.84 19.58 10.50
CA PHE A 203 3.24 20.55 11.50
C PHE A 203 2.23 20.46 12.66
N LEU A 204 2.62 19.80 13.75
CA LEU A 204 1.82 19.76 14.96
C LEU A 204 1.77 21.19 15.56
N ASN A 205 0.57 21.65 15.90
CA ASN A 205 0.45 22.78 16.82
C ASN A 205 1.05 22.34 18.16
N GLU A 206 2.19 22.94 18.50
CA GLU A 206 2.90 22.96 19.78
C GLU A 206 2.29 22.08 20.89
N THR A 207 2.92 20.93 21.22
CA THR A 207 3.02 20.37 22.60
C THR A 207 3.57 18.93 22.68
N GLN A 208 3.93 18.26 21.58
CA GLN A 208 4.62 16.98 21.70
C GLN A 208 6.12 17.20 21.92
N VAL A 209 6.52 17.09 23.18
CA VAL A 209 7.93 16.93 23.57
C VAL A 209 8.37 15.57 23.04
N PHE A 210 9.00 15.56 21.87
CA PHE A 210 9.71 14.39 21.40
C PHE A 210 10.87 14.14 22.37
N ASN A 211 10.83 13.00 23.07
CA ASN A 211 11.92 12.52 23.93
C ASN A 211 12.99 11.78 23.09
N GLU A 212 13.05 12.09 21.80
CA GLU A 212 13.89 11.45 20.80
C GLU A 212 14.82 12.47 20.15
N GLU A 213 15.95 11.99 19.64
CA GLU A 213 17.03 12.80 19.08
C GLU A 213 16.50 13.71 17.98
N ARG A 214 16.67 15.03 18.13
CA ARG A 214 16.24 15.97 17.08
C ARG A 214 17.13 15.76 15.86
N LYS A 215 16.50 15.64 14.69
CA LYS A 215 17.18 15.54 13.39
C LYS A 215 16.99 16.83 12.60
N ILE A 216 18.07 17.33 11.98
CA ILE A 216 18.01 18.51 11.11
C ILE A 216 17.96 18.03 9.66
N ILE A 217 16.91 18.43 8.95
CA ILE A 217 16.83 18.30 7.49
C ILE A 217 17.21 19.66 6.90
N LEU A 218 18.28 19.68 6.12
CA LEU A 218 18.73 20.90 5.43
C LEU A 218 18.42 20.74 3.95
N SER A 219 17.65 21.69 3.39
CA SER A 219 17.42 21.76 1.95
C SER A 219 18.75 21.96 1.22
N GLY A 220 19.18 20.99 0.42
CA GLY A 220 20.44 21.05 -0.32
C GLY A 220 20.24 20.75 -1.79
N SER A 221 20.17 21.78 -2.64
CA SER A 221 20.18 21.59 -4.11
C SER A 221 21.56 21.18 -4.67
N PHE A 222 22.55 20.97 -3.80
CA PHE A 222 23.94 20.76 -4.19
C PHE A 222 24.35 19.32 -3.89
N ASN A 223 24.56 18.55 -4.95
CA ASN A 223 25.16 17.21 -4.89
C ASN A 223 26.41 17.25 -5.78
N PRO A 224 27.65 17.11 -5.24
CA PRO A 224 28.00 16.53 -3.94
C PRO A 224 28.04 17.53 -2.76
N LEU A 225 28.18 16.97 -1.55
CA LEU A 225 28.35 17.73 -0.31
C LEU A 225 29.59 18.65 -0.37
N HIS A 226 29.44 19.91 0.05
CA HIS A 226 30.51 20.92 0.07
C HIS A 226 30.42 21.81 1.32
N ASP A 227 31.40 22.70 1.51
CA ASP A 227 31.55 23.53 2.72
C ASP A 227 30.33 24.38 3.11
N GLY A 228 29.45 24.69 2.16
CA GLY A 228 28.22 25.45 2.44
C GLY A 228 27.26 24.64 3.32
N HIS A 229 27.14 23.33 3.07
CA HIS A 229 26.35 22.41 3.88
C HIS A 229 26.89 22.30 5.31
N LEU A 230 28.21 22.18 5.46
CA LEU A 230 28.85 22.09 6.77
C LEU A 230 28.61 23.36 7.60
N LYS A 231 28.69 24.55 6.98
CA LYS A 231 28.38 25.82 7.64
C LYS A 231 26.90 25.95 8.01
N LEU A 232 25.99 25.51 7.14
CA LEU A 232 24.56 25.49 7.45
C LEU A 232 24.27 24.59 8.66
N LEU A 233 24.90 23.42 8.71
CA LEU A 233 24.79 22.50 9.84
C LEU A 233 25.38 23.11 11.11
N GLU A 234 26.55 23.73 11.04
CA GLU A 234 27.20 24.40 12.18
C GLU A 234 26.31 25.51 12.75
N VAL A 235 25.70 26.35 11.90
CA VAL A 235 24.80 27.42 12.34
C VAL A 235 23.51 26.86 12.95
N ALA A 236 22.92 25.85 12.33
CA ALA A 236 21.68 25.24 12.81
C ALA A 236 21.87 24.54 14.17
N THR A 237 23.03 23.89 14.38
CA THR A 237 23.36 23.23 15.66
C THR A 237 23.78 24.21 16.75
N ARG A 238 24.27 25.40 16.40
CA ARG A 238 24.74 26.41 17.37
C ARG A 238 23.62 27.19 18.06
N ASN A 239 22.44 27.29 17.44
CA ASN A 239 21.32 28.08 17.97
C ASN A 239 20.37 27.29 18.91
N ASP A 240 20.53 25.96 19.00
CA ASP A 240 19.69 25.09 19.83
C ASP A 240 20.60 24.18 20.70
N CYS A 241 20.49 24.33 22.03
CA CYS A 241 21.23 23.57 23.05
C CYS A 241 21.37 22.06 22.74
N ASP A 242 22.60 21.54 22.77
CA ASP A 242 23.07 20.17 23.13
C ASP A 242 22.33 18.89 22.65
N TYR A 243 21.35 18.94 21.73
CA TYR A 243 20.51 17.77 21.43
C TYR A 243 20.58 17.19 19.99
N PHE A 244 21.50 17.63 19.14
CA PHE A 244 21.61 17.16 17.74
C PHE A 244 22.75 16.17 17.53
N LYS A 245 22.45 14.96 17.02
CA LYS A 245 23.45 13.91 16.72
C LYS A 245 23.59 13.54 15.24
N SER A 246 22.67 13.95 14.37
CA SER A 246 22.72 13.59 12.95
C SER A 246 22.04 14.63 12.05
N ALA A 247 22.62 14.86 10.87
CA ALA A 247 22.08 15.75 9.84
C ALA A 247 21.87 14.98 8.54
N LEU A 248 20.73 15.22 7.89
CA LEU A 248 20.43 14.66 6.59
C LEU A 248 20.35 15.78 5.55
N PHE A 249 21.13 15.63 4.48
CA PHE A 249 21.06 16.48 3.29
C PHE A 249 20.26 15.72 2.23
N LEU A 250 19.10 16.28 1.85
CA LEU A 250 18.21 15.77 0.79
C LEU A 250 18.33 16.65 -0.45
#